data_AF-A0A2V6UM50-F1
#
_entry.id   AF-A0A2V6UM50-F1
#
_cell.length_a   1.000
_cell.length_b   1.000
_cell.length_c   1.000
_cell.angle_alpha   90.00
_cell.angle_beta   90.00
_cell.angle_gamma   90.00
#
_symmetry.space_group_name_H-M   'P 1'
#
loop_
_entity.id
_entity.type
_entity.pdbx_description
1 polymer ?
#
loop_
_entity_poly.entity_id
_entity_poly.type
_entity_poly.pdbx_seq_one_letter_code
_entity_poly.pdbx_strand_id
1 'polypeptide(L)'
;MNDQMAWYLRRAGSGSALVAPLQNAFGILFPWVLLTPLIVVQAVRALRGRGGERDTVQLLLTWAAVTFVAVALSAQQRVRYYLPLLTPLALLTGWWLAGVIVRHRAVARVPWGVYAAVGGALAVSGGVTLAARPDTRAQLAAAWPVWGGLALALAVLGLAAVAAVVLSPATRRRPRAFALACVIAALAAAGAYRADTRRPTTEEFGRLEARVRPLAGANGAVIAWDVADLPLNFYLRRPVLEVHTREGLSRAFDGHAAVAVVGERVVQSADNPAGVTVLWRATLGARGVAVLAPDR
;
A
#
# COMPACT_ATOMS: atom_id res chain seq x y z
N MET A 1 -35.86 1.57 -6.80
CA MET A 1 -34.51 1.93 -7.27
C MET A 1 -33.61 2.01 -6.05
N ASN A 2 -32.75 1.02 -5.85
CA ASN A 2 -31.77 1.03 -4.76
C ASN A 2 -30.68 2.03 -5.11
N ASP A 3 -30.51 3.07 -4.28
CA ASP A 3 -29.48 4.08 -4.43
C ASP A 3 -28.09 3.46 -4.21
N GLN A 4 -27.53 2.88 -5.28
CA GLN A 4 -26.18 2.34 -5.28
C GLN A 4 -25.15 3.43 -4.93
N MET A 5 -25.44 4.70 -5.25
CA MET A 5 -24.61 5.84 -4.85
C MET A 5 -24.57 6.04 -3.33
N ALA A 6 -25.68 5.82 -2.62
CA ALA A 6 -25.71 6.00 -1.16
C ALA A 6 -24.83 4.95 -0.44
N TRP A 7 -24.70 3.75 -1.01
CA TRP A 7 -23.79 2.72 -0.49
C TRP A 7 -22.31 3.15 -0.57
N TYR A 8 -21.93 3.86 -1.64
CA TYR A 8 -20.58 4.42 -1.80
C TYR A 8 -20.35 5.72 -1.01
N LEU A 9 -21.40 6.40 -0.52
CA LEU A 9 -21.27 7.66 0.21
C LEU A 9 -21.41 7.51 1.73
N ARG A 10 -21.86 6.35 2.22
CA ARG A 10 -22.05 6.09 3.66
C ARG A 10 -20.69 5.99 4.38
N ARG A 11 -20.14 7.14 4.77
CA ARG A 11 -18.95 7.24 5.63
C ARG A 11 -19.29 6.74 7.04
N ALA A 12 -18.66 5.66 7.47
CA ALA A 12 -18.53 5.38 8.90
C ALA A 12 -17.62 6.47 9.49
N GLY A 13 -18.12 7.24 10.45
CA GLY A 13 -17.47 8.42 11.01
C GLY A 13 -16.28 8.10 11.93
N SER A 14 -15.22 7.51 11.40
CA SER A 14 -13.94 7.37 12.12
C SER A 14 -12.96 8.44 11.65
N GLY A 15 -12.23 9.08 12.58
CA GLY A 15 -11.19 10.08 12.25
C GLY A 15 -10.11 9.56 11.28
N SER A 16 -9.95 8.24 11.18
CA SER A 16 -9.10 7.57 10.19
C SER A 16 -9.59 7.72 8.74
N ALA A 17 -10.89 7.94 8.51
CA ALA A 17 -11.47 8.09 7.16
C ALA A 17 -11.11 9.44 6.48
N LEU A 18 -10.80 10.47 7.27
CA LEU A 18 -10.34 11.77 6.76
C LEU A 18 -8.85 11.75 6.37
N VAL A 19 -8.09 10.87 7.01
CA VAL A 19 -6.63 10.78 6.89
C VAL A 19 -6.21 9.78 5.80
N ALA A 20 -6.98 8.72 5.62
CA ALA A 20 -6.70 7.66 4.65
C ALA A 20 -6.47 8.16 3.20
N PRO A 21 -7.14 9.20 2.68
CA PRO A 21 -6.85 9.73 1.35
C PRO A 21 -5.45 10.29 1.21
N LEU A 22 -5.00 11.02 2.24
CA LEU A 22 -3.65 11.58 2.26
C LEU A 22 -2.64 10.44 2.26
N GLN A 23 -2.75 9.51 3.22
CA GLN A 23 -1.82 8.38 3.34
C GLN A 23 -1.72 7.57 2.05
N ASN A 24 -2.86 7.29 1.41
CA ASN A 24 -2.91 6.54 0.15
C ASN A 24 -2.30 7.33 -1.02
N ALA A 25 -2.58 8.62 -1.14
CA ALA A 25 -2.00 9.46 -2.17
C ALA A 25 -0.47 9.59 -1.99
N PHE A 26 0.00 9.75 -0.75
CA PHE A 26 1.43 9.78 -0.43
C PHE A 26 2.11 8.44 -0.74
N GLY A 27 1.48 7.32 -0.41
CA GLY A 27 1.99 5.99 -0.75
C GLY A 27 2.12 5.78 -2.27
N ILE A 28 1.14 6.23 -3.05
CA ILE A 28 1.16 6.10 -4.51
C ILE A 28 2.13 7.07 -5.17
N LEU A 29 2.33 8.25 -4.59
CA LEU A 29 3.23 9.28 -5.12
C LEU A 29 4.69 9.01 -4.84
N PHE A 30 5.01 7.97 -4.09
CA PHE A 30 6.39 7.54 -3.92
C PHE A 30 7.03 7.21 -5.28
N PRO A 31 8.24 7.71 -5.59
CA PRO A 31 9.19 8.41 -4.72
C PRO A 31 9.09 9.94 -4.76
N TRP A 32 8.17 10.51 -5.53
CA TRP A 32 8.06 11.94 -5.82
C TRP A 32 7.42 12.78 -4.71
N VAL A 33 7.04 12.16 -3.60
CA VAL A 33 6.39 12.79 -2.43
C VAL A 33 7.03 14.12 -2.01
N LEU A 34 8.37 14.19 -1.97
CA LEU A 34 9.08 15.41 -1.57
C LEU A 34 9.06 16.50 -2.64
N LEU A 35 8.95 16.11 -3.92
CA LEU A 35 8.87 17.04 -5.03
C LEU A 35 7.44 17.49 -5.30
N THR A 36 6.42 16.70 -4.94
CA THR A 36 5.02 17.00 -5.25
C THR A 36 4.59 18.40 -4.77
N PRO A 37 4.84 18.83 -3.52
CA PRO A 37 4.45 20.17 -3.07
C PRO A 37 5.12 21.29 -3.90
N LEU A 38 6.40 21.10 -4.24
CA LEU A 38 7.16 22.04 -5.06
C LEU A 38 6.61 22.12 -6.49
N ILE A 39 6.32 20.97 -7.10
CA ILE A 39 5.76 20.86 -8.45
C ILE A 39 4.38 21.52 -8.48
N VAL A 40 3.52 21.24 -7.49
CA VAL A 40 2.17 21.82 -7.41
C VAL A 40 2.24 23.34 -7.21
N VAL A 41 3.08 23.85 -6.31
CA VAL A 41 3.24 25.29 -6.11
C VAL A 41 3.73 25.98 -7.39
N GLN A 42 4.68 25.38 -8.11
CA GLN A 42 5.14 25.94 -9.38
C GLN A 42 4.09 25.85 -10.48
N ALA A 43 3.34 24.76 -10.55
CA ALA A 43 2.23 24.60 -11.49
C ALA A 43 1.16 25.66 -11.25
N VAL A 44 0.75 25.89 -10.00
CA VAL A 44 -0.21 26.94 -9.62
C VAL A 44 0.32 28.35 -9.96
N ARG A 45 1.63 28.60 -9.81
CA ARG A 45 2.22 29.87 -10.26
C ARG A 45 2.23 29.99 -11.78
N ALA A 46 2.50 28.90 -12.50
CA ALA A 46 2.44 28.87 -13.96
C ALA A 46 1.02 29.17 -14.50
N LEU A 47 -0.02 28.85 -13.72
CA LEU A 47 -1.40 29.25 -14.06
C LEU A 47 -1.60 30.77 -14.13
N ARG A 48 -0.75 31.56 -13.47
CA ARG A 48 -0.81 33.04 -13.51
C ARG A 48 -0.15 33.64 -14.76
N GLY A 49 0.57 32.82 -15.54
CA GLY A 49 1.18 33.22 -16.80
C GLY A 49 0.18 33.28 -17.96
N ARG A 50 0.70 33.48 -19.19
CA ARG A 50 -0.07 33.47 -20.44
C ARG A 50 0.57 32.52 -21.45
N GLY A 51 -0.23 31.87 -22.30
CA GLY A 51 0.22 30.97 -23.38
C GLY A 51 -0.13 29.48 -23.18
N GLY A 52 0.10 28.64 -24.19
CA GLY A 52 -0.35 27.23 -24.21
C GLY A 52 0.25 26.31 -23.12
N GLU A 53 1.37 26.72 -22.50
CA GLU A 53 1.90 26.02 -21.32
C GLU A 53 0.93 26.10 -20.12
N ARG A 54 0.21 27.22 -19.98
CA ARG A 54 -0.81 27.40 -18.94
C ARG A 54 -1.94 26.39 -19.10
N ASP A 55 -2.47 26.25 -20.32
CA ASP A 55 -3.65 25.41 -20.58
C ASP A 55 -3.34 23.94 -20.31
N THR A 56 -2.12 23.51 -20.67
CA THR A 56 -1.64 22.15 -20.38
C THR A 56 -1.52 21.92 -18.88
N VAL A 57 -0.89 22.84 -18.14
CA VAL A 57 -0.75 22.73 -16.68
C VAL A 57 -2.12 22.79 -15.98
N GLN A 58 -3.04 23.63 -16.47
CA GLN A 58 -4.40 23.72 -15.96
C GLN A 58 -5.16 22.42 -16.15
N LEU A 59 -5.09 21.80 -17.33
CA LEU A 59 -5.70 20.51 -17.60
C LEU A 59 -5.17 19.44 -16.63
N LEU A 60 -3.85 19.36 -16.46
CA LEU A 60 -3.23 18.36 -15.59
C LEU A 60 -3.58 18.56 -14.11
N LEU A 61 -3.59 19.81 -13.63
CA LEU A 61 -4.01 20.13 -12.26
C LEU A 61 -5.50 19.83 -12.04
N THR A 62 -6.35 20.15 -13.02
CA THR A 62 -7.79 19.87 -12.95
C THR A 62 -8.04 18.37 -12.94
N TRP A 63 -7.36 17.60 -13.80
CA TRP A 63 -7.45 16.15 -13.83
C TRP A 63 -7.00 15.53 -12.50
N ALA A 64 -5.85 15.95 -11.97
CA ALA A 64 -5.38 15.48 -10.67
C ALA A 64 -6.37 15.81 -9.56
N ALA A 65 -6.89 17.04 -9.52
CA ALA A 65 -7.85 17.49 -8.51
C ALA A 65 -9.18 16.71 -8.57
N VAL A 66 -9.77 16.58 -9.77
CA VAL A 66 -11.04 15.86 -9.97
C VAL A 66 -10.89 14.39 -9.57
N THR A 67 -9.81 13.74 -10.01
CA THR A 67 -9.53 12.33 -9.65
C THR A 67 -9.36 12.19 -8.14
N PHE A 68 -8.57 13.06 -7.51
CA PHE A 68 -8.35 13.02 -6.07
C PHE A 68 -9.66 13.21 -5.30
N VAL A 69 -10.45 14.22 -5.64
CA VAL A 69 -11.72 14.52 -4.96
C VAL A 69 -12.71 13.39 -5.15
N ALA A 70 -12.86 12.85 -6.36
CA ALA A 70 -13.76 11.72 -6.62
C ALA A 70 -13.41 10.50 -5.76
N VAL A 71 -12.12 10.16 -5.65
CA VAL A 71 -11.65 9.03 -4.85
C VAL A 71 -11.74 9.32 -3.35
N ALA A 72 -11.43 10.54 -2.92
CA ALA A 72 -11.49 10.95 -1.51
C ALA A 72 -12.94 11.02 -0.97
N LEU A 73 -13.90 11.34 -1.83
CA LEU A 73 -15.33 11.33 -1.49
C LEU A 73 -15.93 9.91 -1.45
N SER A 74 -15.28 8.92 -2.07
CA SER A 74 -15.71 7.53 -1.99
C SER A 74 -15.54 6.95 -0.58
N ALA A 75 -16.55 6.22 -0.09
CA ALA A 75 -16.51 5.52 1.19
C ALA A 75 -15.56 4.31 1.17
N GLN A 76 -15.31 3.73 -0.01
CA GLN A 76 -14.33 2.66 -0.16
C GLN A 76 -13.00 3.21 -0.69
N GLN A 77 -12.10 3.57 0.21
CA GLN A 77 -10.79 4.12 -0.15
C GLN A 77 -9.75 3.01 -0.24
N ARG A 78 -9.68 2.35 -1.39
CA ARG A 78 -8.59 1.41 -1.69
C ARG A 78 -7.47 2.15 -2.40
N VAL A 79 -6.21 1.85 -2.04
CA VAL A 79 -5.01 2.44 -2.67
C VAL A 79 -5.08 2.39 -4.20
N ARG A 80 -5.55 1.27 -4.75
CA ARG A 80 -5.72 1.07 -6.21
C ARG A 80 -6.63 2.08 -6.91
N TYR A 81 -7.51 2.79 -6.19
CA TYR A 81 -8.37 3.81 -6.79
C TYR A 81 -7.63 5.12 -7.05
N TYR A 82 -6.45 5.32 -6.45
CA TYR A 82 -5.59 6.47 -6.71
C TYR A 82 -4.68 6.26 -7.94
N LEU A 83 -4.70 5.08 -8.59
CA LEU A 83 -3.86 4.81 -9.78
C LEU A 83 -4.01 5.86 -10.89
N PRO A 84 -5.23 6.33 -11.22
CA PRO A 84 -5.41 7.34 -12.26
C PRO A 84 -4.81 8.71 -11.90
N LEU A 85 -4.47 8.96 -10.64
CA LEU A 85 -3.78 10.17 -10.18
C LEU A 85 -2.30 10.19 -10.64
N LEU A 86 -1.71 9.01 -10.89
CA LEU A 86 -0.31 8.89 -11.27
C LEU A 86 -0.02 9.57 -12.61
N THR A 87 -0.91 9.42 -13.58
CA THR A 87 -0.72 9.95 -14.94
C THR A 87 -0.58 11.48 -14.97
N PRO A 88 -1.53 12.27 -14.43
CA PRO A 88 -1.38 13.73 -14.45
C PRO A 88 -0.19 14.20 -13.61
N LEU A 89 0.12 13.53 -12.49
CA LEU A 89 1.23 13.92 -11.63
C LEU A 89 2.59 13.55 -12.23
N ALA A 90 2.71 12.43 -12.95
CA ALA A 90 3.91 12.08 -13.70
C ALA A 90 4.16 13.10 -14.83
N LEU A 91 3.12 13.53 -15.55
CA LEU A 91 3.24 14.55 -16.58
C LEU A 91 3.64 15.91 -16.00
N LEU A 92 3.05 16.34 -14.88
CA LEU A 92 3.45 17.56 -14.17
C LEU A 92 4.89 17.49 -13.66
N THR A 93 5.31 16.31 -13.18
CA THR A 93 6.69 16.07 -12.74
C THR A 93 7.66 16.18 -13.90
N GLY A 94 7.35 15.56 -15.04
CA GLY A 94 8.14 15.66 -16.27
C GLY A 94 8.22 17.09 -16.80
N TRP A 95 7.11 17.82 -16.81
CA TRP A 95 7.06 19.25 -17.17
C TRP A 95 7.99 20.08 -16.27
N TRP A 96 7.90 19.89 -14.97
CA TRP A 96 8.72 20.63 -14.00
C TRP A 96 10.21 20.31 -14.17
N LEU A 97 10.55 19.03 -14.29
CA LEU A 97 11.93 18.56 -14.51
C LEU A 97 12.51 19.08 -15.83
N ALA A 98 11.74 19.05 -16.92
CA ALA A 98 12.16 19.62 -18.19
C ALA A 98 12.40 21.13 -18.08
N GLY A 99 11.54 21.85 -17.33
CA GLY A 99 11.72 23.25 -17.01
C GLY A 99 13.04 23.54 -16.29
N VAL A 100 13.34 22.79 -15.23
CA VAL A 100 14.51 23.01 -14.37
C VAL A 100 15.82 22.52 -15.01
N ILE A 101 15.81 21.30 -15.55
CA ILE A 101 17.02 20.63 -16.04
C ILE A 101 17.39 21.08 -17.45
N VAL A 102 16.40 21.18 -18.35
CA VAL A 102 16.63 21.46 -19.78
C VAL A 102 16.51 22.95 -20.09
N ARG A 103 15.47 23.61 -19.57
CA ARG A 103 15.19 25.03 -19.83
C ARG A 103 15.79 25.98 -18.78
N HIS A 104 16.50 25.45 -17.79
CA HIS A 104 17.16 26.22 -16.71
C HIS A 104 16.24 27.22 -16.00
N ARG A 105 14.96 26.88 -15.87
CA ARG A 105 13.97 27.70 -15.15
C ARG A 105 14.37 27.82 -13.68
N ALA A 106 14.32 29.04 -13.16
CA ALA A 106 14.58 29.29 -11.74
C ALA A 106 13.59 28.51 -10.87
N VAL A 107 14.12 27.75 -9.92
CA VAL A 107 13.30 27.01 -8.97
C VAL A 107 12.71 28.00 -7.97
N ALA A 108 11.37 28.08 -7.93
CA ALA A 108 10.68 28.86 -6.92
C ALA A 108 11.08 28.39 -5.51
N ARG A 109 11.51 29.31 -4.64
CA ARG A 109 11.65 29.02 -3.21
C ARG A 109 10.26 28.70 -2.64
N VAL A 110 10.10 27.48 -2.16
CA VAL A 110 8.92 27.06 -1.41
C VAL A 110 9.17 27.38 0.05
N PRO A 111 8.26 28.11 0.72
CA PRO A 111 8.43 28.38 2.15
C PRO A 111 8.41 27.05 2.92
N TRP A 112 9.36 26.88 3.83
CA TRP A 112 9.46 25.69 4.69
C TRP A 112 8.15 25.34 5.41
N GLY A 113 7.30 26.33 5.66
CA GLY A 113 5.95 26.14 6.20
C GLY A 113 5.06 25.21 5.38
N VAL A 114 5.23 25.12 4.05
CA VAL A 114 4.46 24.16 3.21
C VAL A 114 4.93 22.72 3.48
N TYR A 115 6.24 22.51 3.58
CA TYR A 115 6.79 21.21 3.96
C TYR A 115 6.43 20.84 5.40
N ALA A 116 6.46 21.80 6.32
CA ALA A 116 6.03 21.61 7.70
C ALA A 116 4.53 21.31 7.81
N ALA A 117 3.67 21.96 7.01
CA ALA A 117 2.25 21.67 6.96
C ALA A 117 1.96 20.27 6.40
N VAL A 118 2.65 19.88 5.33
CA VAL A 118 2.54 18.53 4.75
C VAL A 118 3.05 17.48 5.74
N GLY A 119 4.23 17.69 6.33
CA GLY A 119 4.81 16.80 7.33
C GLY A 119 3.96 16.71 8.60
N GLY A 120 3.43 17.84 9.07
CA GLY A 120 2.52 17.91 10.21
C GLY A 120 1.19 17.19 9.92
N ALA A 121 0.60 17.40 8.74
CA ALA A 121 -0.59 16.67 8.32
C ALA A 121 -0.35 15.16 8.30
N LEU A 122 0.82 14.71 7.82
CA LEU A 122 1.24 13.31 7.83
C LEU A 122 1.48 12.76 9.24
N ALA A 123 2.08 13.54 10.13
CA ALA A 123 2.36 13.16 11.51
C ALA A 123 1.06 13.02 12.32
N VAL A 124 0.14 13.98 12.20
CA VAL A 124 -1.20 13.93 12.81
C VAL A 124 -1.97 12.73 12.26
N SER A 125 -1.91 12.54 10.95
CA SER A 125 -2.43 11.37 10.25
C SER A 125 -1.95 10.05 10.86
N GLY A 126 -0.64 9.89 10.99
CA GLY A 126 0.00 8.71 11.56
C GLY A 126 -0.42 8.51 13.02
N GLY A 127 -0.43 9.59 13.80
CA GLY A 127 -0.86 9.60 15.20
C GLY A 127 -2.31 9.14 15.39
N VAL A 128 -3.24 9.62 14.57
CA VAL A 128 -4.66 9.19 14.61
C VAL A 128 -4.80 7.70 14.29
N THR A 129 -4.05 7.20 13.29
CA THR A 129 -4.07 5.76 12.96
C THR A 129 -3.42 4.88 14.02
N LEU A 130 -2.39 5.38 14.71
CA LEU A 130 -1.72 4.68 15.80
C LEU A 130 -2.59 4.65 17.06
N ALA A 131 -3.26 5.75 17.40
CA ALA A 131 -4.14 5.83 18.56
C ALA A 131 -5.40 4.94 18.42
N ALA A 132 -5.84 4.68 17.19
CA ALA A 132 -7.00 3.85 16.91
C ALA A 132 -6.72 2.33 16.95
N ARG A 133 -5.48 1.88 17.22
CA ARG A 133 -5.13 0.46 17.20
C ARG A 133 -4.37 0.05 18.48
N PRO A 134 -4.82 -0.99 19.22
CA PRO A 134 -4.20 -1.39 20.48
C PRO A 134 -2.78 -2.00 20.31
N ASP A 135 -2.47 -2.64 19.17
CA ASP A 135 -1.19 -3.35 18.95
C ASP A 135 -0.17 -2.54 18.12
N THR A 136 0.13 -1.32 18.56
CA THR A 136 1.02 -0.39 17.85
C THR A 136 2.46 -0.88 17.71
N ARG A 137 3.05 -1.51 18.73
CA ARG A 137 4.47 -1.91 18.72
C ARG A 137 4.77 -3.05 17.74
N ALA A 138 3.93 -4.08 17.71
CA ALA A 138 4.11 -5.23 16.81
C ALA A 138 3.89 -4.86 15.34
N GLN A 139 2.96 -3.94 15.04
CA GLN A 139 2.72 -3.44 13.69
C GLN A 139 3.81 -2.49 13.20
N LEU A 140 4.34 -1.61 14.08
CA LEU A 140 5.47 -0.74 13.76
C LEU A 140 6.74 -1.56 13.49
N ALA A 141 7.02 -2.58 14.31
CA ALA A 141 8.14 -3.50 14.08
C ALA A 141 7.99 -4.28 12.76
N ALA A 142 6.77 -4.68 12.39
CA ALA A 142 6.49 -5.36 11.13
C ALA A 142 6.53 -4.42 9.90
N ALA A 143 6.24 -3.12 10.08
CA ALA A 143 6.28 -2.13 9.01
C ALA A 143 7.66 -1.48 8.81
N TRP A 144 8.56 -1.63 9.78
CA TRP A 144 9.92 -1.07 9.75
C TRP A 144 10.72 -1.39 8.47
N PRO A 145 10.66 -2.61 7.89
CA PRO A 145 11.36 -2.92 6.65
C PRO A 145 10.86 -2.09 5.46
N VAL A 146 9.55 -1.85 5.38
CA VAL A 146 8.91 -1.00 4.35
C VAL A 146 9.39 0.44 4.47
N TRP A 147 9.35 1.01 5.67
CA TRP A 147 9.79 2.38 5.90
C TRP A 147 11.30 2.54 5.65
N GLY A 148 12.11 1.54 6.00
CA GLY A 148 13.54 1.50 5.70
C GLY A 148 13.83 1.49 4.20
N GLY A 149 13.12 0.67 3.43
CA GLY A 149 13.23 0.63 1.97
C GLY A 149 12.80 1.93 1.30
N LEU A 150 11.71 2.54 1.77
CA LEU A 150 11.23 3.84 1.28
C LEU A 150 12.20 4.97 1.63
N ALA A 151 12.76 4.98 2.85
CA ALA A 151 13.76 5.96 3.28
C ALA A 151 15.05 5.83 2.46
N LEU A 152 15.51 4.60 2.17
CA LEU A 152 16.66 4.34 1.32
C LEU A 152 16.41 4.85 -0.11
N ALA A 153 15.25 4.56 -0.70
CA ALA A 153 14.93 5.03 -2.04
C ALA A 153 14.80 6.56 -2.11
N LEU A 154 14.28 7.24 -1.09
CA LEU A 154 14.31 8.70 -0.98
C LEU A 154 15.74 9.24 -0.85
N ALA A 155 16.59 8.58 -0.04
CA ALA A 155 17.98 8.97 0.13
C ALA A 155 18.77 8.82 -1.18
N VAL A 156 18.58 7.73 -1.92
CA VAL A 156 19.19 7.50 -3.23
C VAL A 156 18.72 8.53 -4.25
N LEU A 157 17.41 8.80 -4.32
CA LEU A 157 16.86 9.80 -5.24
C LEU A 157 17.37 11.21 -4.91
N GLY A 158 17.42 11.57 -3.62
CA GLY A 158 17.92 12.84 -3.12
C GLY A 158 19.42 13.01 -3.41
N LEU A 159 20.24 12.01 -3.08
CA LEU A 159 21.67 12.01 -3.36
C LEU A 159 21.95 12.10 -4.86
N ALA A 160 21.18 11.41 -5.69
CA ALA A 160 21.37 11.43 -7.13
C ALA A 160 20.92 12.76 -7.77
N ALA A 161 19.88 13.40 -7.24
CA ALA A 161 19.49 14.76 -7.62
C ALA A 161 20.57 15.78 -7.23
N VAL A 162 21.13 15.69 -6.02
CA VAL A 162 22.23 16.53 -5.56
C VAL A 162 23.49 16.29 -6.40
N ALA A 163 23.84 15.04 -6.67
CA ALA A 163 24.96 14.65 -7.52
C ALA A 163 24.80 15.19 -8.95
N ALA A 164 23.61 15.12 -9.54
CA ALA A 164 23.34 15.68 -10.88
C ALA A 164 23.52 17.21 -10.94
N VAL A 165 23.28 17.90 -9.82
CA VAL A 165 23.44 19.35 -9.69
C VAL A 165 24.90 19.74 -9.40
N VAL A 166 25.57 19.03 -8.49
CA VAL A 166 26.91 19.36 -7.97
C VAL A 166 28.04 18.80 -8.86
N LEU A 167 27.93 17.57 -9.33
CA LEU A 167 29.00 16.84 -10.04
C LEU A 167 28.96 16.99 -11.57
N SER A 168 28.16 17.90 -12.12
CA SER A 168 28.07 18.06 -13.57
C SER A 168 28.62 19.42 -14.03
N PRO A 169 29.94 19.49 -14.35
CA PRO A 169 30.56 20.66 -14.99
C PRO A 169 30.21 20.83 -16.48
N ALA A 170 29.24 20.11 -17.03
CA ALA A 170 28.79 20.31 -18.40
C ALA A 170 27.28 20.09 -18.53
N THR A 171 26.57 21.16 -18.88
CA THR A 171 25.10 21.25 -19.05
C THR A 171 24.48 20.13 -19.89
N ARG A 172 25.23 19.49 -20.80
CA ARG A 172 24.75 18.40 -21.67
C ARG A 172 24.56 17.03 -21.01
N ARG A 173 25.24 16.72 -19.89
CA ARG A 173 25.16 15.37 -19.27
C ARG A 173 24.14 15.26 -18.12
N ARG A 174 23.67 16.39 -17.59
CA ARG A 174 22.66 16.47 -16.51
C ARG A 174 21.38 15.66 -16.75
N PRO A 175 20.72 15.69 -17.94
CA PRO A 175 19.48 14.92 -18.13
C PRO A 175 19.71 13.41 -18.10
N ARG A 176 20.87 12.94 -18.59
CA ARG A 176 21.22 11.50 -18.57
C ARG A 176 21.50 11.00 -17.16
N ALA A 177 22.23 11.77 -16.36
CA ALA A 177 22.51 11.44 -14.96
C ALA A 177 21.20 11.38 -14.14
N PHE A 178 20.31 12.34 -14.35
CA PHE A 178 19.00 12.34 -13.70
C PHE A 178 18.12 11.16 -14.14
N ALA A 179 18.09 10.83 -15.44
CA ALA A 179 17.35 9.67 -15.93
C ALA A 179 17.89 8.36 -15.31
N LEU A 180 19.22 8.20 -15.25
CA LEU A 180 19.85 7.04 -14.61
C LEU A 180 19.49 6.94 -13.12
N ALA A 181 19.50 8.06 -12.41
CA ALA A 181 19.06 8.15 -11.02
C ALA A 181 17.62 7.66 -10.81
N CYS A 182 16.71 8.08 -11.69
CA CYS A 182 15.30 7.66 -11.64
C CYS A 182 15.16 6.16 -11.88
N VAL A 183 15.91 5.60 -12.84
CA VAL A 183 15.92 4.16 -13.13
C VAL A 183 16.45 3.37 -11.93
N ILE A 184 17.56 3.80 -11.33
CA ILE A 184 18.13 3.15 -10.14
C ILE A 184 17.15 3.19 -8.97
N ALA A 185 16.52 4.34 -8.71
CA ALA A 185 15.52 4.46 -7.65
C ALA A 185 14.29 3.58 -7.89
N ALA A 186 13.82 3.47 -9.14
CA ALA A 186 12.72 2.59 -9.51
C ALA A 186 13.08 1.10 -9.29
N LEU A 187 14.28 0.68 -9.69
CA LEU A 187 14.77 -0.69 -9.48
C LEU A 187 14.94 -0.99 -7.99
N ALA A 188 15.48 -0.05 -7.20
CA ALA A 188 15.61 -0.18 -5.76
C ALA A 188 14.24 -0.31 -5.07
N ALA A 189 13.26 0.52 -5.44
CA ALA A 189 11.90 0.45 -4.92
C ALA A 189 11.22 -0.88 -5.29
N ALA A 190 11.37 -1.35 -6.53
CA ALA A 190 10.84 -2.65 -6.96
C ALA A 190 11.52 -3.82 -6.22
N GLY A 191 12.83 -3.75 -6.00
CA GLY A 191 13.60 -4.72 -5.22
C GLY A 191 13.16 -4.75 -3.76
N ALA A 192 13.03 -3.59 -3.12
CA ALA A 192 12.54 -3.47 -1.74
C ALA A 192 11.11 -4.00 -1.59
N TYR A 193 10.21 -3.65 -2.51
CA TYR A 193 8.85 -4.18 -2.53
C TYR A 193 8.83 -5.71 -2.66
N ARG A 194 9.68 -6.27 -3.54
CA ARG A 194 9.80 -7.73 -3.71
C ARG A 194 10.39 -8.43 -2.48
N ALA A 195 11.34 -7.80 -1.80
CA ALA A 195 11.95 -8.33 -0.59
C ALA A 195 10.96 -8.32 0.60
N ASP A 196 10.15 -7.27 0.72
CA ASP A 196 9.17 -7.09 1.78
C ASP A 196 7.92 -7.96 1.59
N THR A 197 7.40 -8.02 0.36
CA THR A 197 6.29 -8.91 0.03
C THR A 197 6.79 -10.30 -0.35
N ARG A 198 7.31 -11.05 0.64
CA ARG A 198 7.49 -12.50 0.51
C ARG A 198 6.11 -13.15 0.39
N ARG A 199 5.57 -13.14 -0.83
CA ARG A 199 4.30 -13.77 -1.16
C ARG A 199 4.46 -15.28 -1.06
N PRO A 200 3.45 -15.99 -0.55
CA PRO A 200 3.54 -17.44 -0.50
C PRO A 200 3.71 -18.00 -1.91
N THR A 201 4.67 -18.90 -2.07
CA THR A 201 4.97 -19.51 -3.37
C THR A 201 3.95 -20.59 -3.70
N THR A 202 3.85 -20.95 -4.98
CA THR A 202 3.06 -22.09 -5.44
C THR A 202 3.46 -23.38 -4.71
N GLU A 203 4.74 -23.57 -4.42
CA GLU A 203 5.26 -24.72 -3.67
C GLU A 203 4.80 -24.76 -2.21
N GLU A 204 4.70 -23.60 -1.55
CA GLU A 204 4.19 -23.51 -0.18
C GLU A 204 2.71 -23.87 -0.12
N PHE A 205 1.92 -23.40 -1.10
CA PHE A 205 0.52 -23.81 -1.23
C PHE A 205 0.38 -25.29 -1.60
N GLY A 206 1.26 -25.84 -2.45
CA GLY A 206 1.28 -27.27 -2.78
C GLY A 206 1.59 -28.15 -1.57
N ARG A 207 2.52 -27.72 -0.70
CA ARG A 207 2.81 -28.40 0.57
C ARG A 207 1.62 -28.35 1.53
N LEU A 208 0.94 -27.21 1.60
CA LEU A 208 -0.28 -27.07 2.39
C LEU A 208 -1.39 -27.98 1.86
N GLU A 209 -1.63 -28.00 0.55
CA GLU A 209 -2.61 -28.87 -0.11
C GLU A 209 -2.33 -30.34 0.20
N ALA A 210 -1.09 -30.79 0.04
CA ALA A 210 -0.68 -32.17 0.33
C ALA A 210 -0.96 -32.58 1.79
N ARG A 211 -0.92 -31.63 2.73
CA ARG A 211 -1.20 -31.89 4.14
C ARG A 211 -2.67 -31.81 4.50
N VAL A 212 -3.41 -30.85 3.93
CA VAL A 212 -4.84 -30.64 4.21
C VAL A 212 -5.71 -31.67 3.50
N ARG A 213 -5.35 -32.10 2.28
CA ARG A 213 -6.12 -33.06 1.48
C ARG A 213 -6.44 -34.38 2.17
N PRO A 214 -5.49 -35.10 2.82
CA PRO A 214 -5.81 -36.34 3.52
C PRO A 214 -6.69 -36.12 4.76
N LEU A 215 -6.56 -34.97 5.42
CA LEU A 215 -7.29 -34.65 6.63
C LEU A 215 -8.72 -34.19 6.35
N ALA A 216 -8.93 -33.47 5.25
CA ALA A 216 -10.21 -32.88 4.89
C ALA A 216 -11.11 -33.82 4.04
N GLY A 217 -10.71 -35.08 3.84
CA GLY A 217 -11.47 -36.09 3.09
C GLY A 217 -11.71 -35.74 1.62
N ALA A 218 -12.62 -36.44 0.92
CA ALA A 218 -12.94 -36.20 -0.49
C ALA A 218 -13.82 -34.97 -0.75
N ASN A 219 -14.73 -34.60 0.17
CA ASN A 219 -15.61 -33.42 0.05
C ASN A 219 -15.64 -32.43 1.25
N GLY A 220 -14.81 -32.59 2.29
CA GLY A 220 -14.85 -31.71 3.47
C GLY A 220 -14.45 -30.26 3.17
N ALA A 221 -15.21 -29.30 3.68
CA ALA A 221 -14.85 -27.89 3.63
C ALA A 221 -13.65 -27.59 4.55
N VAL A 222 -12.87 -26.57 4.19
CA VAL A 222 -11.74 -26.08 4.99
C VAL A 222 -12.09 -24.72 5.57
N ILE A 223 -11.85 -24.50 6.85
CA ILE A 223 -12.09 -23.19 7.47
C ILE A 223 -10.84 -22.33 7.32
N ALA A 224 -10.98 -21.05 6.98
CA ALA A 224 -9.89 -20.08 7.01
C ALA A 224 -10.15 -19.00 8.07
N TRP A 225 -9.21 -18.80 8.98
CA TRP A 225 -9.28 -17.74 9.98
C TRP A 225 -7.95 -16.98 10.06
N ASP A 226 -8.00 -15.66 9.80
CA ASP A 226 -6.82 -14.76 9.75
C ASP A 226 -5.80 -15.17 8.66
N VAL A 227 -6.28 -15.91 7.66
CA VAL A 227 -5.54 -16.29 6.44
C VAL A 227 -6.38 -15.89 5.24
N ALA A 228 -5.73 -15.49 4.14
CA ALA A 228 -6.44 -15.07 2.94
C ALA A 228 -7.21 -16.25 2.31
N ASP A 229 -8.54 -16.12 2.23
CA ASP A 229 -9.43 -17.13 1.65
C ASP A 229 -9.18 -17.36 0.15
N LEU A 230 -9.09 -16.28 -0.65
CA LEU A 230 -9.04 -16.39 -2.11
C LEU A 230 -7.90 -17.29 -2.66
N PRO A 231 -6.63 -17.17 -2.18
CA PRO A 231 -5.58 -18.09 -2.59
C PRO A 231 -5.81 -19.52 -2.10
N LEU A 232 -6.33 -19.69 -0.87
CA LEU A 232 -6.60 -21.02 -0.31
C LEU A 232 -7.65 -21.76 -1.13
N ASN A 233 -8.75 -21.11 -1.49
CA ASN A 233 -9.78 -21.70 -2.33
C ASN A 233 -9.22 -22.11 -3.71
N PHE A 234 -8.41 -21.25 -4.32
CA PHE A 234 -7.77 -21.53 -5.61
C PHE A 234 -6.81 -22.73 -5.56
N TYR A 235 -5.92 -22.78 -4.56
CA TYR A 235 -4.90 -23.84 -4.47
C TYR A 235 -5.40 -25.14 -3.86
N LEU A 236 -6.28 -25.07 -2.85
CA LEU A 236 -6.89 -26.26 -2.25
C LEU A 236 -7.97 -26.88 -3.15
N ARG A 237 -8.47 -26.13 -4.15
CA ARG A 237 -9.52 -26.52 -5.10
C ARG A 237 -10.81 -26.99 -4.44
N ARG A 238 -11.16 -26.35 -3.31
CA ARG A 238 -12.21 -26.79 -2.39
C ARG A 238 -12.88 -25.60 -1.73
N PRO A 239 -14.13 -25.75 -1.28
CA PRO A 239 -14.82 -24.69 -0.57
C PRO A 239 -14.06 -24.35 0.72
N VAL A 240 -13.70 -23.07 0.83
CA VAL A 240 -13.10 -22.50 2.02
C VAL A 240 -14.15 -21.61 2.70
N LEU A 241 -14.35 -21.82 4.00
CA LEU A 241 -15.28 -21.05 4.82
C LEU A 241 -14.48 -20.03 5.61
N GLU A 242 -14.60 -18.75 5.23
CA GLU A 242 -13.96 -17.66 5.96
C GLU A 242 -14.68 -17.40 7.27
N VAL A 243 -13.93 -17.45 8.36
CA VAL A 243 -14.43 -17.24 9.72
C VAL A 243 -13.58 -16.17 10.40
N HIS A 244 -14.27 -15.28 11.14
CA HIS A 244 -13.63 -14.18 11.86
C HIS A 244 -13.83 -14.24 13.37
N THR A 245 -14.63 -15.19 13.86
CA THR A 245 -15.02 -15.31 15.27
C THR A 245 -14.87 -16.74 15.76
N ARG A 246 -14.61 -16.88 17.06
CA ARG A 246 -14.46 -18.19 17.72
C ARG A 246 -15.71 -19.06 17.60
N GLU A 247 -16.88 -18.47 17.83
CA GLU A 247 -18.16 -19.18 17.68
C GLU A 247 -18.42 -19.61 16.24
N GLY A 248 -17.91 -18.85 15.27
CA GLY A 248 -17.96 -19.25 13.87
C GLY A 248 -17.07 -20.46 13.59
N LEU A 249 -15.92 -20.56 14.27
CA LEU A 249 -14.99 -21.69 14.12
C LEU A 249 -15.62 -22.98 14.66
N SER A 250 -16.18 -22.93 15.88
CA SER A 250 -16.85 -24.10 16.48
C SER A 250 -18.07 -24.53 15.65
N ARG A 251 -18.95 -23.59 15.29
CA ARG A 251 -20.11 -23.88 14.43
C ARG A 251 -19.73 -24.49 13.08
N ALA A 252 -18.60 -24.07 12.51
CA ALA A 252 -18.14 -24.62 11.24
C ALA A 252 -17.60 -26.06 11.37
N PHE A 253 -16.93 -26.38 12.48
CA PHE A 253 -16.53 -27.78 12.78
C PHE A 253 -17.75 -28.68 13.02
N ASP A 254 -18.76 -28.20 13.75
CA ASP A 254 -20.02 -28.93 13.97
C ASP A 254 -20.80 -29.13 12.66
N GLY A 255 -20.59 -28.23 11.70
CA GLY A 255 -21.30 -28.14 10.42
C GLY A 255 -20.65 -28.85 9.23
N HIS A 256 -19.78 -29.85 9.43
CA HIS A 256 -19.10 -30.68 8.42
C HIS A 256 -17.72 -30.19 7.91
N ALA A 257 -17.10 -29.17 8.51
CA ALA A 257 -15.71 -28.85 8.20
C ALA A 257 -14.76 -29.82 8.93
N ALA A 258 -13.78 -30.35 8.20
CA ALA A 258 -12.87 -31.36 8.73
C ALA A 258 -11.56 -30.76 9.27
N VAL A 259 -11.17 -29.57 8.78
CA VAL A 259 -9.88 -28.94 9.06
C VAL A 259 -10.01 -27.41 9.00
N ALA A 260 -9.29 -26.71 9.87
CA ALA A 260 -9.13 -25.26 9.80
C ALA A 260 -7.67 -24.87 9.53
N VAL A 261 -7.47 -23.85 8.71
CA VAL A 261 -6.19 -23.19 8.42
C VAL A 261 -6.24 -21.82 9.08
N VAL A 262 -5.44 -21.63 10.12
CA VAL A 262 -5.56 -20.48 11.03
C VAL A 262 -4.22 -19.74 11.13
N GLY A 263 -4.24 -18.42 11.16
CA GLY A 263 -3.03 -17.61 11.39
C GLY A 263 -2.42 -17.90 12.76
N GLU A 264 -1.09 -18.00 12.84
CA GLU A 264 -0.37 -18.32 14.09
C GLU A 264 -0.69 -17.32 15.22
N ARG A 265 -1.02 -16.07 14.87
CA ARG A 265 -1.43 -15.03 15.82
C ARG A 265 -2.73 -15.39 16.54
N VAL A 266 -3.70 -15.95 15.82
CA VAL A 266 -4.97 -16.41 16.40
C VAL A 266 -4.71 -17.55 17.37
N VAL A 267 -3.84 -18.50 17.00
CA VAL A 267 -3.42 -19.62 17.85
C VAL A 267 -2.72 -19.16 19.13
N GLN A 268 -1.92 -18.09 19.07
CA GLN A 268 -1.21 -17.54 20.22
C GLN A 268 -2.07 -16.62 21.10
N SER A 269 -3.05 -15.93 20.50
CA SER A 269 -3.96 -15.01 21.20
C SER A 269 -5.16 -15.70 21.84
N ALA A 270 -5.55 -16.87 21.32
CA ALA A 270 -6.62 -17.66 21.89
C ALA A 270 -6.02 -18.64 22.91
N ASP A 271 -6.49 -18.59 24.16
CA ASP A 271 -6.44 -19.78 25.02
C ASP A 271 -6.98 -20.94 24.19
N ASN A 272 -6.12 -21.96 23.99
CA ASN A 272 -6.32 -23.09 23.09
C ASN A 272 -7.82 -23.46 23.03
N PRO A 273 -8.50 -23.40 21.87
CA PRO A 273 -9.90 -23.76 21.81
C PRO A 273 -10.03 -25.22 22.26
N ALA A 274 -10.69 -25.43 23.41
CA ALA A 274 -10.94 -26.76 23.93
C ALA A 274 -11.58 -27.64 22.84
N GLY A 275 -11.01 -28.83 22.60
CA GLY A 275 -11.49 -29.77 21.59
C GLY A 275 -10.89 -29.58 20.19
N VAL A 276 -9.73 -28.93 20.05
CA VAL A 276 -9.03 -28.76 18.77
C VAL A 276 -7.53 -28.98 18.94
N THR A 277 -6.94 -29.84 18.09
CA THR A 277 -5.51 -30.15 18.07
C THR A 277 -4.79 -29.46 16.93
N VAL A 278 -3.62 -28.90 17.23
CA VAL A 278 -2.70 -28.37 16.22
C VAL A 278 -1.98 -29.54 15.56
N LEU A 279 -2.33 -29.85 14.32
CA LEU A 279 -1.75 -30.97 13.57
C LEU A 279 -0.46 -30.60 12.87
N TRP A 280 -0.31 -29.33 12.49
CA TRP A 280 0.84 -28.85 11.72
C TRP A 280 0.98 -27.35 11.81
N ARG A 281 2.22 -26.85 11.76
CA ARG A 281 2.54 -25.43 11.63
C ARG A 281 3.47 -25.22 10.45
N ALA A 282 3.28 -24.09 9.76
CA ALA A 282 4.12 -23.68 8.66
C ALA A 282 4.12 -22.18 8.46
N THR A 283 4.89 -21.75 7.46
CA THR A 283 4.93 -20.38 7.00
C THR A 283 4.39 -20.31 5.59
N LEU A 284 3.37 -19.48 5.37
CA LEU A 284 2.90 -19.07 4.05
C LEU A 284 3.45 -17.66 3.80
N GLY A 285 4.47 -17.57 2.94
CA GLY A 285 5.22 -16.34 2.73
C GLY A 285 5.94 -15.87 4.00
N ALA A 286 5.55 -14.71 4.52
CA ALA A 286 6.06 -14.18 5.78
C ALA A 286 5.14 -14.44 7.00
N ARG A 287 4.01 -15.14 6.82
CA ARG A 287 3.02 -15.37 7.90
C ARG A 287 3.06 -16.80 8.39
N GLY A 288 3.14 -16.97 9.70
CA GLY A 288 2.93 -18.27 10.35
C GLY A 288 1.46 -18.68 10.25
N VAL A 289 1.22 -19.95 9.95
CA VAL A 289 -0.09 -20.57 9.80
C VAL A 289 -0.07 -21.94 10.46
N ALA A 290 -1.13 -22.27 11.16
CA ALA A 290 -1.37 -23.58 11.76
C ALA A 290 -2.55 -24.27 11.10
N VAL A 291 -2.48 -25.59 11.01
CA VAL A 291 -3.58 -26.45 10.58
C VAL A 291 -4.13 -27.14 11.82
N LEU A 292 -5.43 -26.97 12.04
CA LEU A 292 -6.18 -27.42 13.20
C LEU A 292 -7.21 -28.47 12.78
N ALA A 293 -7.45 -29.46 13.64
CA ALA A 293 -8.54 -30.41 13.50
C ALA A 293 -9.26 -30.57 14.83
N PRO A 294 -10.57 -30.92 14.83
CA PRO A 294 -11.29 -31.21 16.06
C PRO A 294 -10.70 -32.44 16.74
N ASP A 295 -10.64 -32.42 18.07
CA ASP A 295 -10.26 -33.58 18.88
C ASP A 295 -11.33 -34.66 18.73
N ARG A 296 -10.89 -35.90 18.47
CA ARG A 296 -11.76 -37.07 18.38
C ARG A 296 -12.01 -37.68 19.75
#